data_AF-A0A497J0V8-F1
#
_entry.id   AF-A0A497J0V8-F1
#
_cell.length_a   1.000
_cell.length_b   1.000
_cell.length_c   1.000
_cell.angle_alpha   90.00
_cell.angle_beta   90.00
_cell.angle_gamma   90.00
#
_symmetry.space_group_name_H-M   'P 1'
#
loop_
_entity.id
_entity.type
_entity.pdbx_description
1 polymer ?
#
loop_
_entity_poly.entity_id
_entity_poly.type
_entity_poly.pdbx_seq_one_letter_code
_entity_poly.pdbx_strand_id
1 'polypeptide(L)'
;MLGALRDLDIDFIVVLTCDPLILFNRIMSKNVSLRKAVENVVSEFLNQILVEAYKTFSIDRILVMDTSCKSIDAVAKEIVDIINSKNLQINKGALKQVDWSFRAPWISKLLSSTYSKS
;
A
#
# COMPACT_ATOMS: atom_id res chain seq x y z
N MET A 1 -13.73 -5.00 -3.79
CA MET A 1 -13.12 -4.12 -4.79
C MET A 1 -12.31 -4.89 -5.84
N LEU A 2 -11.34 -5.73 -5.47
CA LEU A 2 -10.47 -6.47 -6.41
C LEU A 2 -11.11 -7.71 -7.03
N GLY A 3 -12.28 -8.15 -6.54
CA GLY A 3 -12.97 -9.34 -7.08
C GLY A 3 -13.29 -9.26 -8.58
N ALA A 4 -13.47 -8.06 -9.14
CA ALA A 4 -13.68 -7.87 -10.58
C ALA A 4 -12.45 -8.20 -11.43
N LEU A 5 -11.26 -8.28 -10.82
CA LEU A 5 -10.01 -8.61 -11.50
C LEU A 5 -9.68 -10.10 -11.46
N ARG A 6 -10.51 -10.92 -10.79
CA ARG A 6 -10.23 -12.34 -10.53
C ARG A 6 -10.16 -13.17 -11.81
N ASP A 7 -10.99 -12.84 -12.78
CA ASP A 7 -11.13 -13.61 -14.03
C ASP A 7 -10.19 -13.10 -15.13
N LEU A 8 -9.35 -12.11 -14.83
CA LEU A 8 -8.31 -11.65 -15.74
C LEU A 8 -7.08 -12.55 -15.65
N ASP A 9 -6.43 -12.76 -16.79
CA ASP A 9 -5.16 -13.47 -16.85
C ASP A 9 -4.03 -12.55 -16.38
N ILE A 10 -3.73 -12.60 -15.08
CA ILE A 10 -2.75 -11.76 -14.41
C ILE A 10 -1.54 -12.61 -13.99
N ASP A 11 -0.37 -12.28 -14.55
CA ASP A 11 0.90 -12.93 -14.21
C ASP A 11 1.34 -12.65 -12.77
N PHE A 12 1.30 -11.37 -12.35
CA PHE A 12 1.66 -10.95 -10.99
C PHE A 12 0.99 -9.61 -10.64
N ILE A 13 0.96 -9.32 -9.33
CA ILE A 13 0.31 -8.16 -8.73
C ILE A 13 1.34 -7.43 -7.90
N VAL A 14 1.45 -6.12 -8.12
CA VAL A 14 2.30 -5.25 -7.32
C VAL A 14 1.43 -4.40 -6.41
N VAL A 15 1.56 -4.61 -5.11
CA VAL A 15 0.93 -3.78 -4.07
C VAL A 15 1.95 -2.77 -3.60
N LEU A 16 1.72 -1.50 -3.95
CA LEU A 16 2.50 -0.39 -3.44
C LEU A 16 2.02 -0.03 -2.04
N THR A 17 2.94 0.07 -1.10
CA THR A 17 2.68 0.53 0.27
C THR A 17 3.54 1.76 0.59
N CYS A 18 3.13 2.52 1.59
CA CYS A 18 3.82 3.72 2.03
C CYS A 18 3.59 3.92 3.53
N ASP A 19 4.59 4.46 4.23
CA ASP A 19 4.42 4.90 5.62
C ASP A 19 3.18 5.82 5.70
N PRO A 20 2.20 5.50 6.57
CA PRO A 20 0.94 6.22 6.66
C PRO A 20 1.12 7.74 6.90
N LEU A 21 2.14 8.16 7.64
CA LEU A 21 2.39 9.59 7.90
C LEU A 21 3.00 10.30 6.70
N ILE A 22 3.85 9.61 5.93
CA ILE A 22 4.35 10.13 4.66
C ILE A 22 3.19 10.26 3.65
N LEU A 23 2.33 9.24 3.58
CA LEU A 23 1.14 9.24 2.74
C LEU A 23 0.20 10.39 3.11
N PHE A 24 -0.03 10.64 4.40
CA PHE A 24 -0.83 11.77 4.88
C PHE A 24 -0.30 13.10 4.32
N ASN A 25 1.00 13.35 4.47
CA ASN A 25 1.63 14.57 3.96
C ASN A 25 1.50 14.70 2.44
N ARG A 26 1.70 13.62 1.69
CA ARG A 26 1.55 13.58 0.22
C ARG A 26 0.11 13.80 -0.25
N ILE A 27 -0.89 13.42 0.55
CA ILE A 27 -2.31 13.66 0.22
C ILE A 27 -2.70 15.09 0.58
N MET A 28 -2.29 15.57 1.75
CA MET A 28 -2.59 16.94 2.19
C MET A 28 -1.99 18.00 1.27
N SER A 29 -0.84 17.74 0.65
CA SER A 29 -0.24 18.64 -0.35
C SER A 29 -1.07 18.77 -1.63
N LYS A 30 -2.03 17.87 -1.88
CA LYS A 30 -2.94 17.89 -3.03
C LYS A 30 -4.28 18.60 -2.76
N ASN A 31 -4.37 19.41 -1.69
CA ASN A 31 -5.61 20.12 -1.28
C ASN A 31 -6.83 19.20 -1.08
N VAL A 32 -6.59 17.98 -0.61
CA VAL A 32 -7.67 17.05 -0.25
C VAL A 32 -8.15 17.36 1.17
N SER A 33 -9.45 17.15 1.44
CA SER A 33 -10.01 17.33 2.79
C SER A 33 -9.30 16.44 3.82
N LEU A 34 -9.14 16.94 5.06
CA LEU A 34 -8.56 16.18 6.17
C LEU A 34 -9.22 14.80 6.35
N ARG A 35 -10.56 14.74 6.31
CA ARG A 35 -11.31 13.48 6.47
C ARG A 35 -10.87 12.43 5.45
N LYS A 36 -10.88 12.77 4.16
CA LYS A 36 -10.45 11.86 3.08
C LYS A 36 -8.97 11.48 3.17
N ALA A 37 -8.11 12.39 3.63
CA ALA A 37 -6.71 12.07 3.88
C ALA A 37 -6.56 11.03 5.00
N VAL A 38 -7.28 11.21 6.12
CA VAL A 38 -7.28 10.26 7.25
C VAL A 38 -7.87 8.91 6.85
N GLU A 39 -8.98 8.88 6.11
CA GLU A 39 -9.57 7.64 5.59
C GLU A 39 -8.54 6.82 4.79
N ASN A 40 -7.84 7.45 3.83
CA ASN A 40 -6.79 6.77 3.04
C ASN A 40 -5.62 6.28 3.89
N VAL A 41 -5.19 7.09 4.86
CA VAL A 41 -4.06 6.79 5.75
C VAL A 41 -4.38 5.63 6.69
N VAL A 42 -5.62 5.55 7.18
CA VAL A 42 -6.10 4.44 8.01
C VAL A 42 -6.23 3.17 7.18
N SER A 43 -6.74 3.25 5.95
CA SER A 43 -6.77 2.09 5.04
C SER A 43 -5.37 1.54 4.74
N GLU A 44 -4.37 2.41 4.59
CA GLU A 44 -2.96 2.01 4.44
C GLU A 44 -2.42 1.36 5.72
N PHE A 45 -2.64 1.98 6.88
CA PHE A 45 -2.23 1.43 8.18
C PHE A 45 -2.83 0.03 8.44
N LEU A 46 -4.08 -0.20 8.03
CA LEU A 46 -4.78 -1.47 8.14
C LEU A 46 -4.42 -2.46 7.03
N ASN A 47 -3.53 -2.10 6.10
CA ASN A 47 -3.15 -2.93 4.95
C ASN A 47 -4.36 -3.40 4.13
N GLN A 48 -5.40 -2.57 3.98
CA GLN A 48 -6.69 -2.98 3.42
C GLN A 48 -6.57 -3.56 2.00
N ILE A 49 -5.80 -2.90 1.12
CA ILE A 49 -5.55 -3.37 -0.26
C ILE A 49 -4.73 -4.66 -0.27
N LEU A 50 -3.73 -4.77 0.59
CA LEU A 50 -2.88 -5.97 0.67
C LEU A 50 -3.68 -7.18 1.17
N VAL A 51 -4.51 -7.00 2.20
CA VAL A 51 -5.43 -8.05 2.70
C VAL A 51 -6.40 -8.49 1.61
N GLU A 52 -6.93 -7.56 0.82
CA GLU A 52 -7.83 -7.88 -0.28
C GLU A 52 -7.12 -8.62 -1.42
N ALA A 53 -5.87 -8.26 -1.73
CA ALA A 53 -5.05 -8.95 -2.71
C ALA A 53 -4.82 -10.41 -2.30
N TYR A 54 -4.41 -10.66 -1.05
CA TYR A 54 -4.21 -12.03 -0.53
C TYR A 54 -5.49 -12.87 -0.49
N LYS A 55 -6.67 -12.24 -0.36
CA LYS A 55 -7.96 -12.94 -0.42
C LYS A 55 -8.38 -13.28 -1.85
N THR A 56 -7.91 -12.52 -2.83
CA THR A 56 -8.37 -12.61 -4.23
C THR A 56 -7.43 -13.44 -5.10
N PHE A 57 -6.12 -13.40 -4.83
CA PHE A 57 -5.10 -13.97 -5.69
C PHE A 57 -4.13 -14.87 -4.90
N SER A 58 -3.43 -15.74 -5.62
CA SER A 58 -2.42 -16.62 -5.03
C SER A 58 -1.23 -15.81 -4.51
N ILE A 59 -0.76 -16.16 -3.31
CA ILE A 59 0.31 -15.46 -2.59
C ILE A 59 1.62 -15.35 -3.39
N ASP A 60 1.93 -16.35 -4.20
CA ASP A 60 3.11 -16.43 -5.06
C ASP A 60 3.11 -15.41 -6.20
N ARG A 61 1.95 -14.80 -6.48
CA ARG A 61 1.80 -13.75 -7.50
C ARG A 61 1.81 -12.34 -6.92
N ILE A 62 1.84 -12.18 -5.59
CA ILE A 62 1.73 -10.87 -4.94
C ILE A 62 3.11 -10.39 -4.52
N LEU A 63 3.47 -9.20 -5.00
CA LEU A 63 4.71 -8.50 -4.66
C LEU A 63 4.36 -7.24 -3.91
N VAL A 64 4.97 -7.04 -2.74
CA VAL A 64 4.72 -5.87 -1.90
C VAL A 64 5.92 -4.94 -1.96
N MET A 65 5.71 -3.66 -2.25
CA MET A 65 6.78 -2.69 -2.44
C MET A 65 6.57 -1.44 -1.59
N ASP A 66 7.47 -1.22 -0.62
CA ASP A 66 7.54 0.03 0.14
C ASP A 66 8.09 1.19 -0.69
N THR A 67 7.28 2.25 -0.78
CA THR A 67 7.55 3.47 -1.56
C THR A 67 7.84 4.69 -0.68
N SER A 68 7.95 4.51 0.65
CA SER A 68 8.14 5.58 1.64
C SER A 68 9.29 6.52 1.29
N CYS A 69 10.45 5.93 0.95
CA CYS A 69 11.69 6.64 0.67
C CYS A 69 12.19 6.46 -0.77
N LYS A 70 11.29 6.10 -1.70
CA LYS A 70 11.63 5.90 -3.11
C LYS A 70 11.08 7.03 -3.97
N SER A 71 11.84 7.43 -4.99
CA SER A 71 11.32 8.28 -6.06
C SER A 71 10.40 7.48 -6.98
N ILE A 72 9.57 8.18 -7.75
CA ILE A 72 8.69 7.56 -8.74
C ILE A 72 9.52 6.77 -9.76
N ASP A 73 10.64 7.32 -10.24
CA ASP A 73 11.52 6.65 -11.20
C ASP A 73 12.14 5.38 -10.63
N ALA A 74 12.52 5.38 -9.35
CA ALA A 74 13.07 4.20 -8.69
C ALA A 74 12.02 3.08 -8.58
N VAL A 75 10.79 3.43 -8.19
CA VAL A 75 9.66 2.47 -8.11
C VAL A 75 9.34 1.91 -9.50
N ALA A 76 9.23 2.77 -10.51
CA ALA A 76 8.93 2.34 -11.87
C ALA A 76 10.02 1.41 -12.42
N LYS A 77 11.29 1.77 -12.22
CA LYS A 77 12.42 0.93 -12.61
C LYS A 77 12.39 -0.43 -11.95
N GLU A 78 12.13 -0.50 -10.64
CA GLU A 78 12.06 -1.77 -9.91
C GLU A 78 10.94 -2.68 -10.45
N ILE A 79 9.77 -2.11 -10.77
CA ILE A 79 8.67 -2.86 -11.40
C ILE A 79 9.07 -3.38 -12.79
N VAL A 80 9.72 -2.55 -13.61
CA VAL A 80 10.20 -2.95 -14.95
C VAL A 80 11.27 -4.05 -14.85
N ASP A 81 12.19 -3.95 -13.89
CA ASP A 81 13.23 -4.96 -13.65
C ASP A 81 12.60 -6.29 -13.20
N ILE A 82 11.55 -6.27 -12.37
CA ILE A 82 10.75 -7.45 -12.01
C ILE A 82 10.12 -8.09 -13.25
N ILE A 83 9.47 -7.29 -14.10
CA ILE A 83 8.84 -7.76 -15.34
C ILE A 83 9.87 -8.45 -16.25
N ASN A 84 11.00 -7.79 -16.48
CA ASN A 84 12.02 -8.24 -17.42
C ASN A 84 12.81 -9.46 -16.90
N SER A 85 13.03 -9.56 -15.59
CA SER A 85 13.80 -10.66 -15.02
C SER A 85 13.06 -12.01 -15.04
N LYS A 86 11.73 -12.03 -15.25
CA LYS A 86 10.85 -13.22 -15.16
C LYS A 86 11.05 -14.06 -13.88
N ASN A 87 11.73 -13.51 -12.88
CA ASN A 87 12.20 -14.25 -11.72
C ASN A 87 11.31 -13.94 -10.51
N LEU A 88 10.08 -14.43 -10.58
CA LEU A 88 9.08 -14.31 -9.50
C LEU A 88 9.53 -15.03 -8.21
N GLN A 89 10.58 -15.86 -8.28
CA GLN A 89 11.12 -16.58 -7.11
C GLN A 89 11.78 -15.66 -6.07
N ILE A 90 12.10 -14.41 -6.43
CA ILE A 90 12.79 -13.46 -5.53
C ILE A 90 11.94 -13.13 -4.28
N ASN A 91 10.63 -13.31 -4.31
CA ASN A 91 9.75 -12.91 -3.21
C ASN A 91 9.20 -14.05 -2.32
N LYS A 92 9.71 -15.29 -2.43
CA LYS A 92 9.39 -16.31 -1.40
C LYS A 92 9.85 -15.91 0.01
N GLY A 93 10.88 -15.06 0.11
CA GLY A 93 11.38 -14.49 1.37
C GLY A 93 10.91 -13.06 1.67
N ALA A 94 10.19 -12.40 0.76
CA ALA A 94 9.79 -11.00 0.88
C ALA A 94 8.33 -10.83 1.34
N LEU A 95 7.83 -11.79 2.14
CA LEU A 95 6.88 -11.47 3.21
C LEU A 95 7.59 -10.62 4.27
N LYS A 96 8.24 -9.52 3.88
CA LYS A 96 8.41 -8.40 4.79
C LYS A 96 7.01 -7.83 4.93
N GLN A 97 6.26 -8.39 5.87
CA GLN A 97 5.01 -7.80 6.33
C GLN A 97 5.29 -6.33 6.53
N VAL A 98 4.53 -5.53 5.80
CA VAL A 98 4.50 -4.10 6.01
C VAL A 98 3.79 -3.92 7.34
N ASP A 99 4.58 -3.74 8.38
CA ASP A 99 4.08 -3.52 9.72
C ASP A 99 4.15 -2.03 10.04
N TRP A 100 3.00 -1.37 9.98
CA TRP A 100 2.85 0.02 10.39
C TRP A 100 2.42 0.17 11.85
N SER A 101 2.34 -0.90 12.64
CA SER A 101 1.83 -0.88 14.03
C SER A 101 2.51 0.18 14.91
N PHE A 102 3.80 0.44 14.69
CA PHE A 102 4.55 1.49 15.38
C PHE A 102 3.98 2.90 15.15
N ARG A 103 3.18 3.12 14.10
CA ARG A 103 2.46 4.39 13.82
C ARG A 103 1.14 4.52 14.58
N ALA A 104 0.68 3.50 15.31
CA ALA A 104 -0.62 3.50 16.01
C ALA A 104 -0.89 4.75 16.88
N PRO A 105 0.09 5.29 17.65
CA PRO A 105 -0.14 6.51 18.43
C PRO A 105 -0.53 7.73 17.57
N TRP A 106 0.08 7.87 16.39
CA TRP A 106 -0.21 8.97 15.47
C TRP A 106 -1.52 8.76 14.73
N ILE A 107 -1.81 7.52 14.32
CA ILE A 107 -3.09 7.19 13.67
C ILE A 107 -4.27 7.47 14.61
N SER A 108 -4.16 7.10 15.89
CA SER A 108 -5.17 7.41 16.91
C SER A 108 -5.44 8.92 17.03
N LYS A 109 -4.38 9.74 17.02
CA LYS A 109 -4.49 11.21 17.05
C LYS A 109 -5.12 11.79 15.77
N LEU A 110 -4.82 11.22 14.61
CA LEU A 110 -5.45 11.64 13.35
C LEU A 110 -6.95 11.34 13.36
N LEU A 111 -7.34 10.15 13.80
CA LEU A 111 -8.75 9.76 13.93
C LEU A 111 -9.51 10.71 14.87
N SER A 112 -8.97 11.01 16.06
CA SER A 112 -9.64 11.92 16.99
C SER A 112 -9.82 13.33 16.42
N SER A 113 -8.87 13.81 15.60
CA SER A 113 -8.97 15.12 14.94
C SER A 113 -10.12 15.21 13.92
N THR A 114 -10.56 14.09 13.34
CA THR A 114 -11.68 14.05 12.40
C THR A 114 -13.05 13.94 13.07
N TYR A 115 -13.15 13.34 14.26
CA TYR A 115 -14.40 13.21 15.02
C TYR A 115 -14.70 14.42 15.91
N SER A 116 -13.71 15.24 16.26
CA SER A 116 -13.87 16.42 17.12
C SER A 116 -14.52 17.62 16.42
N LYS A 117 -14.93 17.49 15.16
CA LYS A 117 -15.50 18.58 14.33
C LYS A 117 -16.92 18.28 13.81
N SER A 118 -17.63 17.32 14.43
CA SER A 118 -19.07 17.08 14.17
C SER A 118 -19.94 17.75 15.21
#